data_AF-A0A933ZQP0-F1
#
_entry.id   AF-A0A933ZQP0-F1
#
_cell.length_a   1.000
_cell.length_b   1.000
_cell.length_c   1.000
_cell.angle_alpha   90.00
_cell.angle_beta   90.00
_cell.angle_gamma   90.00
#
_symmetry.space_group_name_H-M   'P 1'
#
loop_
_entity.id
_entity.type
_entity.pdbx_description
1 polymer ?
#
loop_
_entity_poly.entity_id
_entity_poly.type
_entity_poly.pdbx_seq_one_letter_code
_entity_poly.pdbx_strand_id
1 'polypeptide(L)'
;MKRLALLLAVVLPAAALAASAGPGAKPTSSGPGDDELQKLKAEIAAAKLDRTLSVTRDQARALLPTLKEAQQLRAQIRAERDRRRPEIIRALTGVRDDLLKTGVVSEAGRKALQEARGEAILKQTRGKLRALHLKVRDQLTPEQRQRLRDFSPRPLEPKPEEEIDLEGSEPPGRRGHGKGPGLKRIFKIATSPEFLSLLEARAR
;
A
#
# COMPACT_ATOMS: atom_id res chain seq x y z
N MET A 1 -40.93 12.19 52.99
CA MET A 1 -39.70 12.53 53.75
C MET A 1 -38.52 12.26 52.82
N LYS A 2 -37.91 13.28 52.20
CA LYS A 2 -36.79 14.12 52.71
C LYS A 2 -35.48 13.34 52.94
N ARG A 3 -34.58 13.47 51.95
CA ARG A 3 -33.15 13.85 52.01
C ARG A 3 -32.05 12.86 52.48
N LEU A 4 -30.89 13.09 51.84
CA LEU A 4 -29.48 12.86 52.24
C LEU A 4 -28.90 11.47 51.89
N ALA A 5 -28.00 11.29 50.92
CA ALA A 5 -26.70 11.94 50.61
C ALA A 5 -25.61 11.68 51.66
N LEU A 6 -24.64 10.82 51.32
CA LEU A 6 -23.23 10.84 51.76
C LEU A 6 -22.50 9.83 50.85
N LEU A 7 -21.77 10.20 49.78
CA LEU A 7 -20.44 10.82 49.76
C LEU A 7 -19.44 10.13 50.71
N LEU A 8 -18.75 9.12 50.21
CA LEU A 8 -17.39 8.81 50.67
C LEU A 8 -16.46 8.76 49.47
N ALA A 9 -15.71 9.84 49.33
CA ALA A 9 -14.53 9.93 48.50
C ALA A 9 -13.39 9.17 49.19
N VAL A 10 -12.75 8.26 48.48
CA VAL A 10 -11.40 7.78 48.84
C VAL A 10 -10.49 8.14 47.66
N VAL A 11 -9.62 9.11 47.94
CA VAL A 11 -8.57 9.66 47.09
C VAL A 11 -7.30 8.82 47.29
N LEU A 12 -6.82 8.17 46.21
CA LEU A 12 -5.43 7.92 45.74
C LEU A 12 -4.34 7.42 46.75
N PRO A 13 -3.18 6.81 46.32
CA PRO A 13 -2.52 6.97 45.02
C PRO A 13 -1.84 5.71 44.38
N ALA A 14 -1.50 5.91 43.10
CA ALA A 14 -0.22 5.57 42.45
C ALA A 14 0.19 4.10 42.19
N ALA A 15 0.27 3.83 40.88
CA ALA A 15 1.50 3.53 40.16
C ALA A 15 1.90 2.08 39.86
N ALA A 16 2.34 1.96 38.62
CA ALA A 16 3.32 1.01 38.10
C ALA A 16 2.84 -0.44 37.87
N LEU A 17 2.18 -0.63 36.73
CA LEU A 17 2.53 -1.74 35.84
C LEU A 17 2.43 -1.25 34.38
N ALA A 18 3.28 -0.26 34.08
CA ALA A 18 3.75 0.01 32.74
C ALA A 18 4.74 -1.10 32.36
N ALA A 19 4.22 -2.25 31.93
CA ALA A 19 5.02 -3.29 31.30
C ALA A 19 5.18 -2.98 29.81
N SER A 20 6.30 -2.32 29.49
CA SER A 20 7.07 -2.44 28.26
C SER A 20 6.31 -2.46 26.92
N ALA A 21 5.75 -1.33 26.52
CA ALA A 21 5.61 -1.01 25.09
C ALA A 21 6.95 -0.41 24.63
N GLY A 22 7.77 -1.22 23.96
CA GLY A 22 9.06 -0.77 23.42
C GLY A 22 8.88 0.39 22.42
N PRO A 23 9.84 1.32 22.34
CA PRO A 23 9.81 2.44 21.41
C PRO A 23 10.05 1.88 19.99
N GLY A 24 8.97 1.56 19.29
CA GLY A 24 9.05 1.00 17.93
C GLY A 24 7.77 0.33 17.43
N ALA A 25 6.81 0.04 18.30
CA ALA A 25 5.51 -0.44 17.88
C ALA A 25 4.68 0.73 17.30
N LYS A 26 4.68 0.86 15.97
CA LYS A 26 3.68 1.70 15.28
C LYS A 26 2.30 1.23 15.72
N PRO A 27 1.43 2.09 16.28
CA PRO A 27 0.07 1.71 16.59
C PRO A 27 -0.60 1.29 15.28
N THR A 28 -0.98 0.03 15.19
CA THR A 28 -1.89 -0.49 14.16
C THR A 28 -3.30 -0.44 14.72
N SER A 29 -3.72 0.72 15.26
CA SER A 29 -5.15 0.97 15.44
C SER A 29 -5.68 1.35 14.07
N SER A 30 -6.44 0.45 13.44
CA SER A 30 -7.26 0.78 12.28
C SER A 30 -8.61 1.19 12.84
N GLY A 31 -8.77 2.47 13.15
CA GLY A 31 -10.06 3.02 13.57
C GLY A 31 -10.95 3.25 12.34
N PRO A 32 -12.28 3.37 12.51
CA PRO A 32 -13.19 3.70 11.40
C PRO A 32 -12.83 5.03 10.68
N GLY A 33 -12.21 5.98 11.38
CA GLY A 33 -11.68 7.21 10.76
C GLY A 33 -10.47 6.97 9.82
N ASP A 34 -9.74 5.87 9.99
CA ASP A 34 -8.64 5.51 9.09
C ASP A 34 -9.17 5.00 7.75
N ASP A 35 -10.29 4.27 7.74
CA ASP A 35 -10.87 3.73 6.51
C ASP A 35 -11.45 4.83 5.61
N GLU A 36 -12.15 5.81 6.20
CA GLU A 36 -12.65 6.98 5.48
C GLU A 36 -11.49 7.82 4.90
N LEU A 37 -10.43 8.03 5.69
CA LEU A 37 -9.22 8.70 5.23
C LEU A 37 -8.53 7.95 4.07
N GLN A 38 -8.46 6.61 4.12
CA GLN A 38 -7.89 5.83 3.02
C GLN A 38 -8.73 5.91 1.75
N LYS A 39 -10.06 5.90 1.89
CA LYS A 39 -11.00 6.06 0.78
C LYS A 39 -10.81 7.41 0.09
N LEU A 40 -10.81 8.51 0.86
CA LEU A 40 -10.57 9.86 0.32
C LEU A 40 -9.21 9.97 -0.37
N LYS A 41 -8.15 9.38 0.19
CA LYS A 41 -6.83 9.33 -0.46
C LYS A 41 -6.87 8.59 -1.79
N ALA A 42 -7.64 7.50 -1.90
CA ALA A 42 -7.79 6.74 -3.13
C ALA A 42 -8.57 7.54 -4.19
N GLU A 43 -9.66 8.20 -3.80
CA GLU A 43 -10.46 9.07 -4.68
C GLU A 43 -9.63 10.22 -5.24
N ILE A 44 -8.89 10.94 -4.38
CA ILE A 44 -7.99 12.02 -4.80
C ILE A 44 -6.93 11.49 -5.77
N ALA A 45 -6.30 10.35 -5.46
CA ALA A 45 -5.28 9.78 -6.32
C ALA A 45 -5.84 9.35 -7.70
N ALA A 46 -7.05 8.79 -7.72
CA ALA A 46 -7.76 8.43 -8.95
C ALA A 46 -8.11 9.66 -9.79
N ALA A 47 -8.67 10.70 -9.17
CA ALA A 47 -9.00 11.96 -9.84
C ALA A 47 -7.75 12.65 -10.40
N LYS A 48 -6.64 12.68 -9.63
CA LYS A 48 -5.35 13.19 -10.12
C LYS A 48 -4.87 12.38 -11.33
N LEU A 49 -4.92 11.05 -11.26
CA LEU A 49 -4.48 10.18 -12.35
C LEU A 49 -5.31 10.41 -13.62
N ASP A 50 -6.64 10.50 -13.48
CA ASP A 50 -7.54 10.79 -14.60
C ASP A 50 -7.21 12.12 -15.26
N ARG A 51 -7.02 13.19 -14.47
CA ARG A 51 -6.63 14.50 -14.97
C ARG A 51 -5.28 14.48 -15.67
N THR A 52 -4.27 13.84 -15.07
CA THR A 52 -2.92 13.71 -15.64
C THR A 52 -2.94 13.00 -16.98
N LEU A 53 -3.72 11.94 -17.11
CA LEU A 53 -3.83 11.17 -18.34
C LEU A 53 -4.72 11.83 -19.39
N SER A 54 -5.74 12.59 -18.96
CA SER A 54 -6.75 13.19 -19.84
C SER A 54 -7.30 12.15 -20.84
N VAL A 55 -7.68 10.98 -20.30
CA VAL A 55 -8.07 9.79 -21.10
C VAL A 55 -9.28 10.13 -21.97
N THR A 56 -9.25 9.84 -23.27
CA THR A 56 -10.43 10.06 -24.13
C THR A 56 -11.52 9.01 -23.90
N ARG A 57 -12.73 9.21 -24.45
CA ARG A 57 -13.81 8.21 -24.38
C ARG A 57 -13.42 6.87 -25.01
N ASP A 58 -12.77 6.92 -26.17
CA ASP A 58 -12.32 5.71 -26.88
C ASP A 58 -11.19 5.01 -26.14
N GLN A 59 -10.24 5.77 -25.58
CA GLN A 59 -9.20 5.20 -24.72
C GLN A 59 -9.80 4.58 -23.45
N ALA A 60 -10.81 5.20 -22.84
CA ALA A 60 -11.48 4.65 -21.66
C ALA A 60 -12.15 3.29 -21.98
N ARG A 61 -12.85 3.20 -23.12
CA ARG A 61 -13.43 1.94 -23.62
C ARG A 61 -12.38 0.86 -23.87
N ALA A 62 -11.22 1.23 -24.42
CA ALA A 62 -10.12 0.31 -24.67
C ALA A 62 -9.38 -0.14 -23.39
N LEU A 63 -9.23 0.75 -22.41
CA LEU A 63 -8.50 0.52 -21.16
C LEU A 63 -9.31 -0.31 -20.15
N LEU A 64 -10.62 -0.07 -20.06
CA LEU A 64 -11.51 -0.70 -19.09
C LEU A 64 -11.39 -2.23 -18.98
N PRO A 65 -11.51 -3.02 -20.07
CA PRO A 65 -11.43 -4.47 -19.97
C PRO A 65 -10.07 -4.93 -19.42
N THR A 66 -8.98 -4.33 -19.89
CA THR A 66 -7.62 -4.65 -19.45
C THR A 66 -7.40 -4.32 -17.97
N LEU A 67 -7.91 -3.18 -17.51
CA LEU A 67 -7.77 -2.75 -16.11
C LEU A 67 -8.66 -3.58 -15.16
N LYS A 68 -9.86 -4.00 -15.60
CA LYS A 68 -10.72 -4.93 -14.83
C LYS A 68 -10.06 -6.30 -14.69
N GLU A 69 -9.50 -6.85 -15.76
CA GLU A 69 -8.75 -8.11 -15.71
C GLU A 69 -7.55 -7.99 -14.75
N ALA A 70 -6.84 -6.87 -14.79
CA ALA A 70 -5.73 -6.61 -13.88
C ALA A 70 -6.19 -6.50 -12.41
N GLN A 71 -7.34 -5.86 -12.16
CA GLN A 71 -7.95 -5.79 -10.82
C GLN A 71 -8.26 -7.20 -10.29
N GLN A 72 -8.89 -8.05 -11.11
CA GLN A 72 -9.21 -9.43 -10.75
C GLN A 72 -7.95 -10.25 -10.44
N LEU A 73 -6.91 -10.18 -11.28
CA LEU A 73 -5.63 -10.87 -11.01
C LEU A 73 -4.97 -10.38 -9.71
N ARG A 74 -5.07 -9.09 -9.39
CA ARG A 74 -4.55 -8.57 -8.11
C ARG A 74 -5.34 -9.11 -6.92
N ALA A 75 -6.66 -9.23 -7.04
CA ALA A 75 -7.50 -9.85 -6.02
C ALA A 75 -7.16 -11.33 -5.84
N GLN A 76 -6.96 -12.09 -6.94
CA GLN A 76 -6.52 -13.48 -6.90
C GLN A 76 -5.15 -13.64 -6.23
N ILE A 77 -4.17 -12.78 -6.54
CA ILE A 77 -2.85 -12.80 -5.87
C ILE A 77 -2.99 -12.57 -4.36
N ARG A 78 -3.87 -11.64 -3.95
CA ARG A 78 -4.11 -11.37 -2.53
C ARG A 78 -4.77 -12.58 -1.86
N ALA A 79 -5.85 -13.10 -2.44
CA ALA A 79 -6.54 -14.28 -1.93
C ALA A 79 -5.62 -15.50 -1.81
N GLU A 80 -4.77 -15.76 -2.80
CA GLU A 80 -3.83 -16.87 -2.77
C GLU A 80 -2.77 -16.71 -1.67
N ARG A 81 -2.30 -15.47 -1.43
CA ARG A 81 -1.38 -15.18 -0.31
C ARG A 81 -2.05 -15.36 1.05
N ASP A 82 -3.29 -14.92 1.17
CA ASP A 82 -4.04 -15.04 2.43
C ASP A 82 -4.36 -16.51 2.71
N ARG A 83 -4.72 -17.29 1.68
CA ARG A 83 -4.90 -18.75 1.76
C ARG A 83 -3.63 -19.48 2.23
N ARG A 84 -2.46 -19.10 1.70
CA ARG A 84 -1.16 -19.71 2.04
C ARG A 84 -0.56 -19.21 3.35
N ARG A 85 -1.10 -18.14 3.94
CA ARG A 85 -0.55 -17.52 5.15
C ARG A 85 -0.31 -18.53 6.28
N PRO A 86 -1.22 -19.47 6.60
CA PRO A 86 -0.97 -20.46 7.64
C PRO A 86 0.21 -21.39 7.34
N GLU A 87 0.35 -21.84 6.09
CA GLU A 87 1.47 -22.68 5.66
C GLU A 87 2.80 -21.92 5.75
N ILE A 88 2.80 -20.65 5.36
CA ILE A 88 3.97 -19.78 5.46
C ILE A 88 4.37 -19.59 6.93
N ILE A 89 3.42 -19.36 7.82
CA ILE A 89 3.68 -19.23 9.26
C ILE A 89 4.29 -20.52 9.82
N ARG A 90 3.74 -21.69 9.47
CA ARG A 90 4.27 -22.99 9.89
C ARG A 90 5.71 -23.20 9.39
N ALA A 91 5.96 -22.94 8.11
CA ALA A 91 7.31 -23.08 7.54
C ALA A 91 8.31 -22.10 8.18
N LEU A 92 7.92 -20.85 8.43
CA LEU A 92 8.76 -19.88 9.14
C LEU A 92 9.03 -20.27 10.59
N THR A 93 8.06 -20.90 11.25
CA THR A 93 8.24 -21.45 12.60
C THR A 93 9.30 -22.55 12.58
N GLY A 94 9.22 -23.49 11.63
CA GLY A 94 10.25 -24.52 11.45
C GLY A 94 11.64 -23.93 11.18
N VAL A 95 11.74 -22.94 10.28
CA VAL A 95 13.00 -22.24 10.00
C VAL A 95 13.56 -21.53 11.24
N ARG A 96 12.71 -20.91 12.06
CA ARG A 96 13.11 -20.30 13.33
C ARG A 96 13.66 -21.37 14.28
N ASP A 97 12.96 -22.50 14.41
CA ASP A 97 13.35 -23.56 15.33
C ASP A 97 14.68 -24.23 14.90
N ASP A 98 14.93 -24.36 13.60
CA ASP A 98 16.24 -24.78 13.06
C ASP A 98 17.35 -23.81 13.48
N LEU A 99 17.14 -22.51 13.26
CA LEU A 99 18.11 -21.46 13.65
C LEU A 99 18.40 -21.47 15.15
N LEU A 100 17.38 -21.68 15.98
CA LEU A 100 17.55 -21.73 17.44
C LEU A 100 18.31 -22.99 17.90
N LYS A 101 18.15 -24.12 17.21
CA LYS A 101 18.79 -25.39 17.60
C LYS A 101 20.22 -25.53 17.09
N THR A 102 20.47 -25.13 15.84
CA THR A 102 21.73 -25.44 15.13
C THR A 102 22.45 -24.20 14.61
N GLY A 103 21.83 -23.01 14.70
CA GLY A 103 22.37 -21.78 14.11
C GLY A 103 22.25 -21.70 12.58
N VAL A 104 21.73 -22.75 11.92
CA VAL A 104 21.67 -22.83 10.45
C VAL A 104 20.29 -23.33 10.00
N VAL A 105 19.73 -22.72 8.96
CA VAL A 105 18.47 -23.18 8.35
C VAL A 105 18.70 -24.48 7.57
N SER A 106 17.97 -25.53 7.91
CA SER A 106 18.04 -26.82 7.19
C SER A 106 17.54 -26.70 5.74
N GLU A 107 17.99 -27.60 4.87
CA GLU A 107 17.48 -27.66 3.49
C GLU A 107 15.98 -27.97 3.44
N ALA A 108 15.51 -28.83 4.34
CA ALA A 108 14.09 -29.13 4.50
C ALA A 108 13.28 -27.87 4.85
N GLY A 109 13.76 -27.06 5.80
CA GLY A 109 13.14 -25.78 6.16
C GLY A 109 13.10 -24.78 5.00
N ARG A 110 14.18 -24.69 4.20
CA ARG A 110 14.21 -23.85 2.99
C ARG A 110 13.18 -24.31 1.95
N LYS A 111 13.11 -25.61 1.69
CA LYS A 111 12.19 -26.21 0.71
C LYS A 111 10.73 -26.01 1.14
N ALA A 112 10.40 -26.30 2.39
CA ALA A 112 9.07 -26.08 2.95
C ALA A 112 8.64 -24.61 2.87
N LEU A 113 9.55 -23.66 3.14
CA LEU A 113 9.26 -22.24 3.02
C LEU A 113 9.05 -21.81 1.56
N GLN A 114 9.82 -22.36 0.62
CA GLN A 114 9.67 -22.07 -0.80
C GLN A 114 8.33 -22.60 -1.35
N GLU A 115 7.95 -23.81 -0.98
CA GLU A 115 6.68 -24.44 -1.35
C GLU A 115 5.48 -23.68 -0.76
N ALA A 116 5.55 -23.34 0.53
CA ALA A 116 4.52 -22.55 1.22
C ALA A 116 4.32 -21.16 0.58
N ARG A 117 5.39 -20.54 0.06
CA ARG A 117 5.32 -19.28 -0.67
C ARG A 117 4.61 -19.39 -2.03
N GLY A 118 4.49 -20.60 -2.59
CA GLY A 118 3.82 -20.83 -3.88
C GLY A 118 4.46 -20.04 -5.02
N GLU A 119 5.79 -19.91 -5.03
CA GLU A 119 6.49 -18.97 -5.92
C GLU A 119 6.19 -19.19 -7.40
N ALA A 120 5.98 -20.44 -7.83
CA ALA A 120 5.63 -20.78 -9.20
C ALA A 120 4.29 -20.14 -9.65
N ILE A 121 3.23 -20.31 -8.85
CA ILE A 121 1.89 -19.77 -9.13
C ILE A 121 1.95 -18.23 -9.11
N LEU A 122 2.64 -17.66 -8.12
CA LEU A 122 2.82 -16.21 -8.03
C LEU A 122 3.64 -15.66 -9.21
N LYS A 123 4.65 -16.39 -9.70
CA LYS A 123 5.46 -16.01 -10.87
C LYS A 123 4.62 -15.97 -12.14
N GLN A 124 3.81 -17.00 -12.39
CA GLN A 124 2.90 -17.03 -13.54
C GLN A 124 1.90 -15.87 -13.50
N THR A 125 1.28 -15.64 -12.35
CA THR A 125 0.28 -14.58 -12.17
C THR A 125 0.90 -13.19 -12.30
N ARG A 126 2.13 -12.99 -11.79
CA ARG A 126 2.91 -11.77 -12.02
C ARG A 126 3.27 -11.58 -13.49
N GLY A 127 3.52 -12.65 -14.23
CA GLY A 127 3.75 -12.62 -15.68
C GLY A 127 2.53 -12.08 -16.43
N LYS A 128 1.33 -12.61 -16.13
CA LYS A 128 0.06 -12.10 -16.69
C LYS A 128 -0.15 -10.62 -16.36
N LEU A 129 0.09 -10.22 -15.11
CA LEU A 129 -0.03 -8.82 -14.69
C LEU A 129 0.94 -7.89 -15.45
N ARG A 130 2.16 -8.35 -15.73
CA ARG A 130 3.13 -7.59 -16.56
C ARG A 130 2.64 -7.44 -17.99
N ALA A 131 2.06 -8.48 -18.59
CA ALA A 131 1.49 -8.41 -19.93
C ALA A 131 0.34 -7.39 -20.00
N LEU A 132 -0.56 -7.38 -19.01
CA LEU A 132 -1.63 -6.37 -18.93
C LEU A 132 -1.08 -4.95 -18.74
N HIS A 133 -0.04 -4.78 -17.93
CA HIS A 133 0.62 -3.49 -17.79
C HIS A 133 1.22 -2.99 -19.12
N LEU A 134 1.79 -3.89 -19.94
CA LEU A 134 2.26 -3.54 -21.28
C LEU A 134 1.10 -3.15 -22.20
N LYS A 135 0.00 -3.92 -22.20
CA LYS A 135 -1.21 -3.56 -22.97
C LYS A 135 -1.75 -2.17 -22.61
N VAL A 136 -1.86 -1.87 -21.31
CA VAL A 136 -2.28 -0.53 -20.83
C VAL A 136 -1.32 0.54 -21.33
N ARG A 137 0.00 0.31 -21.21
CA ARG A 137 1.02 1.26 -21.69
C ARG A 137 0.89 1.52 -23.19
N ASP A 138 0.61 0.50 -23.99
CA ASP A 138 0.54 0.61 -25.45
C ASP A 138 -0.75 1.31 -25.92
N GLN A 139 -1.77 1.40 -25.06
CA GLN A 139 -2.99 2.20 -25.30
C GLN A 139 -2.83 3.69 -24.94
N LEU A 140 -1.71 4.08 -24.33
CA LEU A 140 -1.40 5.46 -23.95
C LEU A 140 -0.46 6.12 -24.97
N THR A 141 -0.69 7.40 -25.24
CA THR A 141 0.19 8.18 -26.12
C THR A 141 1.59 8.35 -25.50
N PRO A 142 2.64 8.64 -26.29
CA PRO A 142 3.96 8.98 -25.75
C PRO A 142 3.93 10.06 -24.67
N GLU A 143 3.11 11.10 -24.85
CA GLU A 143 2.95 12.22 -23.93
C GLU A 143 2.26 11.76 -22.63
N GLN A 144 1.20 10.97 -22.72
CA GLN A 144 0.55 10.37 -21.55
C GLN A 144 1.51 9.47 -20.77
N ARG A 145 2.34 8.69 -21.47
CA ARG A 145 3.39 7.86 -20.85
C ARG A 145 4.45 8.70 -20.15
N GLN A 146 4.83 9.86 -20.71
CA GLN A 146 5.72 10.80 -20.04
C GLN A 146 5.07 11.38 -18.78
N ARG A 147 3.83 11.88 -18.88
CA ARG A 147 3.07 12.40 -17.72
C ARG A 147 2.91 11.36 -16.61
N LEU A 148 2.78 10.07 -16.95
CA LEU A 148 2.78 8.99 -15.96
C LEU A 148 4.12 8.78 -15.26
N ARG A 149 5.26 9.03 -15.92
CA ARG A 149 6.58 8.94 -15.27
C ARG A 149 6.75 10.02 -14.20
N ASP A 150 6.19 11.18 -14.47
CA ASP A 150 6.30 12.38 -13.61
C ASP A 150 5.13 12.48 -12.61
N PHE A 151 4.11 11.61 -12.74
CA PHE A 151 2.94 11.61 -11.87
C PHE A 151 3.31 11.32 -10.42
N SER A 152 2.77 12.10 -9.47
CA SER A 152 2.92 11.91 -8.02
C SER A 152 1.56 11.64 -7.36
N PRO A 153 1.33 10.44 -6.76
CA PRO A 153 0.06 10.07 -6.16
C PRO A 153 -0.17 10.69 -4.79
N ARG A 154 0.78 11.49 -4.27
CA ARG A 154 0.59 12.15 -2.97
C ARG A 154 -0.55 13.18 -3.10
N PRO A 155 -1.51 13.20 -2.16
CA PRO A 155 -2.66 14.12 -2.21
C PRO A 155 -2.23 15.59 -2.27
N LEU A 156 -1.16 15.92 -1.55
CA LEU A 156 -0.53 17.23 -1.48
C LEU A 156 0.98 16.98 -1.42
N GLU A 157 1.73 17.48 -2.39
CA GLU A 157 3.13 17.79 -2.09
C GLU A 157 3.09 19.00 -1.17
N PRO A 158 3.78 18.98 -0.01
CA PRO A 158 4.01 20.25 0.67
C PRO A 158 4.65 21.15 -0.38
N LYS A 159 4.09 22.35 -0.61
CA LYS A 159 4.80 23.37 -1.37
C LYS A 159 6.20 23.43 -0.74
N PRO A 160 7.29 23.49 -1.53
CA PRO A 160 8.55 23.90 -0.94
C PRO A 160 8.24 25.22 -0.25
N GLU A 161 8.36 25.25 1.08
CA GLU A 161 8.41 26.51 1.80
C GLU A 161 9.51 27.29 1.09
N GLU A 162 9.17 28.46 0.54
CA GLU A 162 10.17 29.40 0.06
C GLU A 162 11.12 29.57 1.23
N GLU A 163 12.34 29.07 1.05
CA GLU A 163 13.43 29.15 2.00
C GLU A 163 13.60 30.64 2.29
N ILE A 164 13.12 31.09 3.45
CA ILE A 164 13.50 32.39 3.98
C ILE A 164 14.98 32.20 4.31
N ASP A 165 15.84 32.71 3.43
CA ASP A 165 17.29 32.77 3.63
C ASP A 165 17.58 33.49 4.94
N LEU A 166 17.74 32.73 6.01
CA LEU A 166 18.44 33.14 7.21
C LEU A 166 19.81 32.47 7.16
N GLU A 167 20.80 33.29 6.80
CA GLU A 167 22.22 33.01 6.79
C GLU A 167 22.66 31.99 7.84
N GLY A 168 23.43 31.00 7.37
CA GLY A 168 24.48 30.37 8.17
C GLY A 168 24.15 29.00 8.75
N SER A 169 24.25 27.95 7.94
CA SER A 169 25.04 26.74 8.23
C SER A 169 24.93 25.70 7.11
N GLU A 170 26.08 25.32 6.54
CA GLU A 170 26.24 24.11 5.72
C GLU A 170 25.84 22.83 6.51
N PRO A 171 25.65 21.64 5.88
CA PRO A 171 25.33 21.33 4.47
C PRO A 171 24.17 20.31 4.35
N PRO A 172 23.38 20.25 3.26
CA PRO A 172 22.55 19.08 3.02
C PRO A 172 23.30 18.09 2.11
N GLY A 173 23.82 17.04 2.72
CA GLY A 173 24.12 15.81 2.00
C GLY A 173 22.91 15.43 1.14
N ARG A 174 23.12 15.34 -0.18
CA ARG A 174 22.11 14.95 -1.18
C ARG A 174 21.47 13.60 -0.83
N ARG A 175 20.46 13.62 0.03
CA ARG A 175 19.56 12.50 0.28
C ARG A 175 18.41 12.58 -0.70
N GLY A 176 18.37 11.60 -1.59
CA GLY A 176 17.16 11.22 -2.31
C GLY A 176 17.13 11.73 -3.74
N HIS A 177 17.76 10.98 -4.64
CA HIS A 177 17.12 10.74 -5.93
C HIS A 177 15.70 10.21 -5.64
N GLY A 178 14.73 11.13 -5.61
CA GLY A 178 13.32 10.83 -5.56
C GLY A 178 12.97 10.09 -6.83
N LYS A 179 13.20 8.77 -6.84
CA LYS A 179 12.56 7.88 -7.80
C LYS A 179 11.09 8.21 -7.72
N GLY A 180 10.55 8.79 -8.79
CA GLY A 180 9.12 9.00 -8.98
C GLY A 180 8.37 7.75 -8.52
N PRO A 181 7.12 7.90 -8.04
CA PRO A 181 6.37 6.81 -7.43
C PRO A 181 6.46 5.58 -8.31
N GLY A 182 7.16 4.56 -7.82
CA GLY A 182 7.49 3.42 -8.67
C GLY A 182 6.23 2.88 -9.32
N LEU A 183 6.28 2.61 -10.62
CA LEU A 183 5.17 2.17 -11.50
C LEU A 183 4.09 1.30 -10.84
N LYS A 184 4.48 0.46 -9.87
CA LYS A 184 3.58 -0.32 -9.00
C LYS A 184 2.50 0.51 -8.29
N ARG A 185 2.80 1.72 -7.81
CA ARG A 185 1.83 2.60 -7.12
C ARG A 185 0.81 3.18 -8.09
N ILE A 186 1.28 3.63 -9.25
CA ILE A 186 0.42 4.15 -10.33
C ILE A 186 -0.54 3.05 -10.79
N PHE A 187 0.00 1.86 -11.07
CA PHE A 187 -0.83 0.73 -11.49
C PHE A 187 -1.81 0.28 -10.39
N LYS A 188 -1.45 0.47 -9.11
CA LYS A 188 -2.38 0.22 -8.00
C LYS A 188 -3.59 1.16 -8.04
N ILE A 189 -3.38 2.43 -8.39
CA ILE A 189 -4.43 3.44 -8.53
C ILE A 189 -5.23 3.18 -9.81
N ALA A 190 -4.57 2.88 -10.93
CA ALA A 190 -5.23 2.59 -12.21
C ALA A 190 -6.15 1.35 -12.17
N THR A 191 -5.97 0.47 -11.18
CA THR A 191 -6.81 -0.72 -10.97
C THR A 191 -7.68 -0.60 -9.70
N SER A 192 -7.81 0.61 -9.15
CA SER A 192 -8.68 0.86 -8.00
C SER A 192 -10.13 1.04 -8.43
N PRO A 193 -11.11 0.72 -7.57
CA PRO A 193 -12.53 0.92 -7.87
C PRO A 193 -12.86 2.37 -8.25
N GLU A 194 -12.22 3.34 -7.60
CA GLU A 194 -12.45 4.76 -7.82
C GLU A 194 -12.05 5.17 -9.24
N PHE A 195 -10.86 4.78 -9.70
CA PHE A 195 -10.41 5.09 -11.05
C PHE A 195 -11.21 4.34 -12.13
N LEU A 196 -11.55 3.08 -11.88
CA LEU A 196 -12.39 2.31 -12.79
C LEU A 196 -13.78 2.94 -12.95
N SER A 197 -14.36 3.45 -11.86
CA SER A 197 -15.65 4.15 -11.91
C SER A 197 -15.58 5.42 -12.76
N LEU A 198 -14.48 6.19 -12.67
CA LEU A 198 -14.26 7.36 -13.54
C LEU A 198 -14.17 6.96 -15.02
N LEU A 199 -13.45 5.89 -15.34
CA LEU A 199 -13.36 5.38 -16.71
C LEU A 199 -14.72 4.88 -17.23
N GLU A 200 -15.49 4.18 -16.40
CA GLU A 200 -16.83 3.71 -16.78
C GLU A 200 -17.77 4.88 -17.06
N ALA A 201 -17.76 5.91 -16.21
CA ALA A 201 -18.55 7.12 -16.43
C ALA A 201 -18.19 7.80 -17.75
N ARG A 202 -16.89 7.83 -18.12
CA ARG A 202 -16.43 8.40 -19.39
C ARG A 202 -16.72 7.52 -20.61
N ALA A 203 -16.77 6.20 -20.44
CA ALA A 203 -16.98 5.25 -21.54
C ALA A 203 -18.46 5.15 -21.99
N ARG A 204 -19.39 5.51 -21.09
CA ARG A 204 -20.82 5.64 -21.40
C ARG A 204 -21.07 6.71 -22.45
#